data_AF-A0A7C5PA58-F1
#
_entry.id   AF-A0A7C5PA58-F1
#
_cell.length_a   1.000
_cell.length_b   1.000
_cell.length_c   1.000
_cell.angle_alpha   90.00
_cell.angle_beta   90.00
_cell.angle_gamma   90.00
#
_symmetry.space_group_name_H-M   'P 1'
#
loop_
_entity.id
_entity.type
_entity.pdbx_description
1 polymer ?
#
loop_
_entity_poly.entity_id
_entity_poly.type
_entity_poly.pdbx_seq_one_letter_code
_entity_poly.pdbx_strand_id
1 'polypeptide(L)'
;ARTFGFMKDIGELEKMGLGSGGRLNNFILIGEDGVLNTELRFEKEFSRHKILDLFGDLYLLGKPIFGEIDAFMTGHSDNHNLLREILKEGII
;
A
#
# COMPACT_ATOMS: atom_id res chain seq x y z
N ALA A 1 7.28 4.16 6.25
CA ALA A 1 7.33 4.58 4.83
C ALA A 1 5.99 5.21 4.49
N ARG A 2 5.97 6.34 3.78
CA ARG A 2 4.74 7.08 3.45
C ARG A 2 3.99 6.45 2.27
N THR A 3 2.69 6.69 2.23
CA THR A 3 1.86 6.41 1.05
C THR A 3 2.24 7.32 -0.11
N PHE A 4 1.87 6.91 -1.33
CA PHE A 4 2.30 7.58 -2.55
C PHE A 4 1.24 7.50 -3.65
N GLY A 5 1.26 8.46 -4.56
CA GLY A 5 0.35 8.52 -5.71
C GLY A 5 0.98 9.26 -6.88
N PHE A 6 0.40 9.12 -8.07
CA PHE A 6 0.90 9.77 -9.28
C PHE A 6 0.10 11.02 -9.60
N MET A 7 0.79 12.06 -10.07
CA MET A 7 0.18 13.33 -10.47
C MET A 7 -0.90 13.15 -11.55
N LYS A 8 -0.67 12.24 -12.50
CA LYS A 8 -1.63 11.90 -13.57
C LYS A 8 -2.95 11.31 -13.05
N ASP A 9 -2.94 10.69 -11.87
CA ASP A 9 -4.09 9.98 -11.32
C ASP A 9 -4.92 10.86 -10.36
N ILE A 10 -4.37 11.97 -9.86
CA ILE A 10 -5.05 12.84 -8.87
C ILE A 10 -6.40 13.34 -9.40
N GLY A 11 -6.45 13.82 -10.64
CA GLY A 11 -7.68 14.39 -11.20
C GLY A 11 -8.82 13.38 -11.29
N GLU A 12 -8.52 12.11 -11.58
CA GLU A 12 -9.54 11.04 -11.60
C GLU A 12 -9.93 10.62 -10.19
N LEU A 13 -8.96 10.51 -9.27
CA LEU A 13 -9.24 10.21 -7.86
C LEU A 13 -10.14 11.27 -7.22
N GLU A 14 -9.91 12.55 -7.50
CA GLU A 14 -10.75 13.65 -7.01
C GLU A 14 -12.17 13.57 -7.56
N LYS A 15 -12.35 13.25 -8.85
CA LYS A 15 -13.68 13.03 -9.44
C LYS A 15 -14.44 11.86 -8.79
N MET A 16 -13.71 10.84 -8.34
CA MET A 16 -14.26 9.71 -7.59
C MET A 16 -14.50 10.03 -6.10
N GLY A 17 -14.18 11.24 -5.64
CA GLY A 17 -14.29 11.64 -4.23
C GLY A 17 -13.23 11.01 -3.32
N LEU A 18 -12.16 10.46 -3.91
CA LEU A 18 -11.03 9.86 -3.20
C LEU A 18 -9.93 10.92 -2.98
N GLY A 19 -9.01 10.65 -2.05
CA GLY A 19 -7.84 11.50 -1.85
C GLY A 19 -8.08 12.86 -1.20
N SER A 20 -9.29 13.16 -0.73
CA SER A 20 -9.65 14.45 -0.10
C SER A 20 -8.81 14.83 1.14
N GLY A 21 -8.21 13.84 1.80
CA GLY A 21 -7.26 14.01 2.90
C GLY A 21 -5.81 14.22 2.48
N GLY A 22 -5.49 14.17 1.19
CA GLY A 22 -4.14 14.34 0.67
C GLY A 22 -3.62 15.75 0.96
N ARG A 23 -2.42 15.84 1.55
CA ARG A 23 -1.70 17.09 1.80
C ARG A 23 -0.25 16.87 1.40
N LEU A 24 0.44 17.88 0.89
CA LEU A 24 1.82 17.74 0.42
C LEU A 24 2.81 17.21 1.47
N ASN A 25 2.44 17.21 2.75
CA ASN A 25 3.26 16.69 3.85
C ASN A 25 2.91 15.25 4.29
N ASN A 26 1.82 14.64 3.81
CA ASN A 26 1.34 13.33 4.30
C ASN A 26 1.45 12.17 3.30
N PHE A 27 1.77 12.44 2.04
CA PHE A 27 2.04 11.43 1.01
C PHE A 27 3.19 11.85 0.08
N ILE A 28 3.66 10.93 -0.74
CA ILE A 28 4.66 11.19 -1.78
C ILE A 28 3.93 11.32 -3.13
N LEU A 29 4.12 12.43 -3.81
CA LEU A 29 3.58 12.69 -5.13
C LEU A 29 4.64 12.44 -6.20
N ILE A 30 4.32 11.57 -7.15
CA ILE A 30 5.19 11.16 -8.25
C ILE A 30 4.71 11.80 -9.55
N GLY A 31 5.57 12.59 -10.18
CA GLY A 31 5.38 13.15 -11.52
C GLY A 31 6.11 12.33 -12.59
N GLU A 32 6.23 12.90 -13.79
CA GLU A 32 6.93 12.26 -14.91
C GLU A 32 8.44 12.11 -14.65
N ASP A 33 9.06 13.13 -14.06
CA ASP A 33 10.51 13.18 -13.81
C ASP A 33 10.92 12.71 -12.40
N GLY A 34 9.98 12.19 -11.61
CA GLY A 34 10.25 11.67 -10.26
C GLY A 34 9.38 12.29 -9.16
N VAL A 35 9.92 12.34 -7.94
CA VAL A 35 9.18 12.80 -6.77
C VAL A 35 9.10 14.33 -6.76
N LEU A 36 7.89 14.88 -6.55
CA LEU A 36 7.62 16.31 -6.70
C LEU A 36 7.61 17.11 -5.40
N ASN A 37 7.23 16.50 -4.28
CA ASN A 37 6.85 17.24 -3.08
C ASN A 37 7.77 17.02 -1.88
N THR A 38 8.69 16.06 -1.94
CA THR A 38 9.50 15.67 -0.77
C THR A 38 10.68 14.79 -1.17
N GLU A 39 11.72 14.76 -0.34
CA GLU A 39 12.76 13.73 -0.41
C GLU A 39 12.27 12.41 0.16
N LEU A 40 12.79 11.29 -0.37
CA LEU A 40 12.52 9.98 0.20
C LEU A 40 13.23 9.81 1.55
N ARG A 41 12.51 9.28 2.54
CA ARG A 41 13.08 8.91 3.84
C ARG A 41 13.99 7.68 3.75
N PHE A 42 13.81 6.92 2.67
CA PHE A 42 14.38 5.61 2.44
C PHE A 42 14.60 5.41 0.95
N GLU A 43 15.74 4.83 0.55
CA GLU A 43 16.03 4.51 -0.86
C GLU A 43 14.89 3.70 -1.53
N LYS A 44 14.30 2.75 -0.80
CA LYS A 44 13.18 1.90 -1.26
C LYS A 44 11.87 2.23 -0.54
N GLU A 45 11.55 3.51 -0.34
CA GLU A 45 10.37 3.92 0.45
C GLU A 45 9.06 3.33 -0.12
N PHE A 46 8.89 3.26 -1.44
CA PHE A 46 7.68 2.71 -2.08
C PHE A 46 7.47 1.23 -1.75
N SER A 47 8.48 0.39 -1.96
CA SER A 47 8.42 -1.04 -1.63
C SER A 47 8.22 -1.27 -0.13
N ARG A 48 8.88 -0.46 0.72
CA ARG A 48 8.68 -0.50 2.17
C ARG A 48 7.24 -0.14 2.58
N HIS A 49 6.59 0.78 1.86
CA HIS A 49 5.19 1.10 2.13
C HIS A 49 4.28 -0.06 1.72
N LYS A 50 4.55 -0.75 0.61
CA LYS A 50 3.80 -1.97 0.24
C LYS A 50 3.96 -3.13 1.22
N ILE A 51 5.14 -3.28 1.82
CA ILE A 51 5.34 -4.21 2.93
C ILE A 51 4.50 -3.78 4.15
N LEU A 52 4.45 -2.48 4.46
CA LEU A 52 3.62 -1.95 5.55
C LEU A 52 2.11 -2.17 5.30
N ASP A 53 1.64 -1.95 4.08
CA ASP A 53 0.26 -2.24 3.65
C ASP A 53 -0.07 -3.72 3.88
N LEU A 54 0.81 -4.63 3.42
CA LEU A 54 0.66 -6.07 3.61
C LEU A 54 0.58 -6.46 5.10
N PHE A 55 1.44 -5.90 5.96
CA PHE A 55 1.35 -6.13 7.40
C PHE A 55 0.00 -5.69 7.98
N GLY A 56 -0.52 -4.54 7.54
CA GLY A 56 -1.84 -4.05 7.94
C GLY A 56 -2.96 -4.98 7.50
N ASP A 57 -2.92 -5.44 6.24
CA ASP A 57 -3.93 -6.35 5.68
C ASP A 57 -3.91 -7.70 6.40
N LEU A 58 -2.73 -8.29 6.64
CA LEU A 58 -2.57 -9.56 7.37
C LEU A 58 -3.12 -9.49 8.80
N TYR A 59 -3.05 -8.32 9.43
CA TYR A 59 -3.58 -8.12 10.77
C TYR A 59 -5.10 -8.32 10.84
N LEU A 60 -5.82 -8.24 9.71
CA LEU A 60 -7.25 -8.52 9.62
C LEU A 60 -7.59 -9.99 9.93
N LEU A 61 -6.63 -10.92 9.92
CA LEU A 61 -6.84 -12.29 10.40
C LEU A 61 -7.13 -12.36 11.90
N GLY A 62 -6.77 -11.32 12.67
CA GLY A 62 -6.97 -11.27 14.12
C GLY A 62 -6.12 -12.28 14.91
N LYS A 63 -5.15 -12.94 14.27
CA LYS A 63 -4.23 -13.90 14.85
C LYS A 63 -2.79 -13.60 14.38
N PRO A 64 -1.77 -13.91 15.18
CA PRO A 64 -0.38 -13.83 14.71
C PRO A 64 -0.16 -14.86 13.59
N ILE A 65 0.57 -14.45 12.55
CA ILE A 65 1.02 -15.32 11.47
C ILE A 65 2.47 -15.71 11.74
N PHE A 66 2.77 -17.00 11.64
CA PHE A 66 4.13 -17.51 11.65
C PHE A 66 4.41 -18.18 10.32
N GLY A 67 5.16 -17.50 9.44
CA GLY A 67 5.45 -17.99 8.10
C GLY A 67 6.24 -16.98 7.27
N GLU A 68 6.55 -17.38 6.05
CA GLU A 68 7.20 -16.57 5.02
C GLU A 68 6.16 -16.18 3.96
N ILE A 69 6.24 -14.95 3.47
CA ILE A 69 5.33 -14.41 2.46
C ILE A 69 6.16 -13.82 1.32
N ASP A 70 6.02 -14.42 0.14
CA ASP A 70 6.51 -13.86 -1.11
C ASP A 70 5.37 -13.15 -1.83
N ALA A 71 5.56 -11.85 -2.10
CA ALA A 71 4.58 -11.01 -2.76
C ALA A 71 5.19 -10.31 -3.97
N PHE A 72 4.58 -10.49 -5.15
CA PHE A 72 5.01 -9.86 -6.38
C PHE A 72 3.89 -8.97 -6.94
N MET A 73 4.12 -7.65 -6.91
CA MET A 73 3.18 -6.62 -7.40
C MET A 73 1.76 -6.72 -6.81
N THR A 74 1.62 -7.15 -5.56
CA THR A 74 0.31 -7.29 -4.91
C THR A 74 -0.25 -5.96 -4.40
N GLY A 75 -1.57 -5.89 -4.29
CA GLY A 75 -2.30 -4.82 -3.59
C GLY A 75 -3.25 -5.36 -2.52
N HIS A 76 -4.02 -4.47 -1.90
CA HIS A 76 -4.97 -4.82 -0.83
C HIS A 76 -5.97 -5.92 -1.25
N SER A 77 -6.43 -5.91 -2.51
CA SER A 77 -7.33 -6.94 -3.02
C SER A 77 -6.69 -8.33 -3.05
N ASP A 78 -5.44 -8.43 -3.50
CA ASP A 78 -4.70 -9.70 -3.54
C ASP A 78 -4.39 -10.20 -2.13
N ASN A 79 -3.95 -9.29 -1.25
CA ASN A 79 -3.68 -9.59 0.15
C ASN A 79 -4.94 -10.12 0.83
N HIS A 80 -6.09 -9.47 0.65
CA HIS A 80 -7.35 -9.94 1.22
C HIS A 80 -7.83 -11.28 0.63
N ASN A 81 -7.58 -11.55 -0.66
CA ASN A 81 -7.85 -12.86 -1.25
C ASN A 81 -6.99 -13.96 -0.62
N LEU A 82 -5.70 -13.69 -0.37
CA LEU A 82 -4.83 -14.61 0.37
C LEU A 82 -5.40 -14.92 1.76
N LEU A 83 -5.85 -13.90 2.50
CA LEU A 83 -6.48 -14.09 3.82
C LEU A 83 -7.70 -15.01 3.76
N ARG A 84 -8.55 -14.85 2.73
CA ARG A 84 -9.72 -15.70 2.53
C ARG A 84 -9.34 -17.15 2.28
N GLU A 85 -8.30 -17.40 1.49
CA GLU A 85 -7.81 -18.77 1.25
C GLU A 85 -7.21 -19.39 2.51
N ILE A 86 -6.40 -18.63 3.28
CA ILE A 86 -5.85 -19.08 4.56
C ILE A 86 -6.98 -19.52 5.53
N LEU A 87 -8.06 -18.74 5.62
CA LEU A 87 -9.22 -19.06 6.47
C LEU A 87 -9.99 -20.30 5.98
N LYS A 88 -10.07 -20.53 4.67
CA LYS A 88 -10.73 -21.72 4.10
C LYS A 88 -9.93 -22.99 4.36
N GLU A 89 -8.61 -22.92 4.20
CA GLU A 89 -7.70 -24.06 4.40
C GLU A 89 -7.48 -24.39 5.88
N GLY A 90 -7.81 -23.48 6.80
CA GLY A 90 -7.68 -23.70 8.25
C GLY A 90 -6.22 -23.76 8.72
N ILE A 91 -5.32 -23.06 8.02
CA ILE A 91 -3.87 -23.08 8.28
C ILE A 91 -3.50 -22.31 9.57
N ILE A 92 -4.46 -21.63 10.21
CA ILE A 92 -4.30 -20.81 11.44
C ILE A 92 -5.52 -20.81 12.37
#